data_AF-A0A562D8H2-F1
#
_entry.id   AF-A0A562D8H2-F1
#
_cell.length_a   1.000
_cell.length_b   1.000
_cell.length_c   1.000
_cell.angle_alpha   90.00
_cell.angle_beta   90.00
_cell.angle_gamma   90.00
#
_symmetry.space_group_name_H-M   'P 1'
#
loop_
_entity.id
_entity.type
_entity.pdbx_description
1 polymer ?
#
loop_
_entity_poly.entity_id
_entity_poly.type
_entity_poly.pdbx_seq_one_letter_code
_entity_poly.pdbx_strand_id
1 'polypeptide(L)'
;MTSTVSVIVAGARTPMGRLQGSLKDFSGSDLGGVAISGALERAGVAPEQVEYVIMGQVLTAGAGQIPARQAAVAAGIPMDVPALTINKVCLSGINAIAMAD
;
A
#
# COMPACT_ATOMS: atom_id res chain seq x y z
N MET A 1 21.49 -21.05 -10.73
CA MET A 1 20.67 -20.06 -10.02
C MET A 1 19.48 -20.80 -9.45
N THR A 2 19.37 -20.90 -8.13
CA THR A 2 18.13 -21.34 -7.48
C THR A 2 17.06 -20.30 -7.80
N SER A 3 15.96 -20.72 -8.42
CA SER A 3 14.81 -19.84 -8.66
C SER A 3 14.29 -19.40 -7.30
N THR A 4 14.37 -18.10 -7.01
CA THR A 4 13.66 -17.56 -5.86
C THR A 4 12.18 -17.56 -6.23
N VAL A 5 11.33 -18.12 -5.37
CA VAL A 5 9.88 -18.20 -5.59
C VAL A 5 9.23 -17.20 -4.65
N SER A 6 8.49 -16.26 -5.20
CA SER A 6 7.71 -15.30 -4.41
C SER A 6 6.49 -15.99 -3.81
N VAL A 7 6.15 -15.59 -2.58
CA VAL A 7 4.97 -16.10 -1.86
C VAL A 7 4.20 -14.95 -1.22
N ILE A 8 2.88 -15.07 -1.15
CA ILE A 8 2.02 -14.11 -0.44
C ILE A 8 1.84 -14.61 0.99
N VAL A 9 2.37 -13.88 1.96
CA VAL A 9 2.35 -14.30 3.38
C VAL A 9 1.12 -13.79 4.14
N ALA A 10 0.51 -12.67 3.72
CA ALA A 10 -0.70 -12.11 4.35
C ALA A 10 -1.44 -11.13 3.44
N GLY A 11 -2.62 -10.71 3.87
CA GLY A 11 -3.39 -9.65 3.25
C GLY A 11 -4.42 -9.02 4.19
N ALA A 12 -4.68 -7.73 4.00
CA ALA A 12 -5.70 -6.96 4.71
C ALA A 12 -6.32 -5.92 3.78
N ARG A 13 -7.49 -5.40 4.16
CA ARG A 13 -8.18 -4.33 3.44
C ARG A 13 -9.04 -3.51 4.41
N THR A 14 -9.29 -2.27 4.04
CA THR A 14 -10.34 -1.45 4.67
C THR A 14 -11.75 -1.92 4.24
N PRO A 15 -12.80 -1.50 4.95
CA PRO A 15 -14.16 -1.50 4.40
C PRO A 15 -14.26 -0.60 3.16
N MET A 16 -15.20 -0.91 2.26
CA MET A 16 -15.47 -0.06 1.10
C MET A 16 -16.52 1.00 1.45
N GLY A 17 -16.12 2.27 1.42
CA GLY A 17 -17.02 3.40 1.68
C GLY A 17 -17.89 3.77 0.48
N ARG A 18 -19.05 4.39 0.74
CA ARG A 18 -19.83 5.09 -0.31
C ARG A 18 -19.27 6.49 -0.53
N LEU A 19 -19.50 7.06 -1.70
CA LEU A 19 -19.14 8.45 -2.02
C LEU A 19 -19.75 9.40 -0.96
N GLN A 20 -18.91 10.26 -0.37
CA GLN A 20 -19.27 11.16 0.75
C GLN A 20 -19.85 10.44 1.99
N GLY A 21 -19.53 9.15 2.17
CA GLY A 21 -20.00 8.32 3.29
C GLY A 21 -19.03 8.28 4.47
N SER A 22 -19.00 7.14 5.16
CA SER A 22 -18.30 6.93 6.43
C SER A 22 -16.78 7.09 6.40
N LEU A 23 -16.15 7.05 5.22
CA LEU A 23 -14.70 7.18 5.04
C LEU A 23 -14.29 8.51 4.41
N LYS A 24 -15.20 9.48 4.29
CA LYS A 24 -14.96 10.75 3.58
C LYS A 24 -13.83 11.59 4.15
N ASP A 25 -13.53 11.44 5.45
CA ASP A 25 -12.54 12.24 6.16
C ASP A 25 -11.12 11.63 6.09
N PHE A 26 -10.96 10.49 5.41
CA PHE A 26 -9.66 9.83 5.19
C PHE A 26 -9.18 10.06 3.76
N SER A 27 -7.89 10.37 3.61
CA SER A 27 -7.24 10.37 2.30
C SER A 27 -7.00 8.94 1.79
N GLY A 28 -6.67 8.82 0.50
CA GLY A 28 -6.24 7.54 -0.08
C GLY A 28 -5.01 6.96 0.62
N SER A 29 -4.08 7.81 1.04
CA SER A 29 -2.88 7.41 1.78
C SER A 29 -3.20 6.94 3.20
N ASP A 30 -4.15 7.58 3.90
CA ASP A 30 -4.56 7.14 5.24
C ASP A 30 -5.17 5.73 5.19
N LEU A 31 -6.10 5.52 4.24
CA LEU A 31 -6.71 4.21 4.02
C LEU A 31 -5.69 3.15 3.59
N GLY A 32 -4.71 3.55 2.76
CA GLY A 32 -3.58 2.71 2.38
C GLY A 32 -2.73 2.31 3.59
N GLY A 33 -2.42 3.27 4.47
CA GLY A 33 -1.65 3.01 5.70
C GLY A 33 -2.35 2.04 6.63
N VAL A 34 -3.66 2.18 6.84
CA VAL A 34 -4.47 1.22 7.61
C VAL A 34 -4.40 -0.19 7.00
N ALA A 35 -4.51 -0.30 5.68
CA ALA A 35 -4.45 -1.60 5.00
C ALA A 35 -3.05 -2.24 5.09
N ILE A 36 -1.98 -1.46 4.91
CA ILE A 36 -0.59 -1.93 5.00
C ILE A 36 -0.29 -2.39 6.43
N SER A 37 -0.63 -1.58 7.44
CA SER A 37 -0.43 -1.94 8.85
C SER A 37 -1.14 -3.25 9.21
N GLY A 38 -2.41 -3.40 8.82
CA GLY A 38 -3.14 -4.64 9.07
C GLY A 38 -2.58 -5.86 8.34
N ALA A 39 -1.94 -5.68 7.17
CA ALA A 39 -1.28 -6.77 6.47
C ALA A 39 0.03 -7.19 7.16
N LEU A 40 0.84 -6.22 7.61
CA LEU A 40 2.06 -6.47 8.36
C LEU A 40 1.78 -7.16 9.69
N GLU A 41 0.77 -6.70 10.44
CA GLU A 41 0.34 -7.31 11.70
C GLU A 41 -0.03 -8.79 11.51
N ARG A 42 -0.86 -9.09 10.50
CA ARG A 42 -1.26 -10.48 10.18
C ARG A 42 -0.11 -11.35 9.70
N ALA A 43 0.88 -10.76 9.03
CA ALA A 43 2.08 -11.45 8.59
C ALA A 43 3.08 -11.69 9.73
N GLY A 44 2.96 -10.97 10.85
CA GLY A 44 3.99 -10.94 11.89
C GLY A 44 5.30 -10.30 11.40
N VAL A 45 5.22 -9.41 10.40
CA VAL A 45 6.37 -8.73 9.79
C VAL A 45 6.53 -7.35 10.41
N ALA A 46 7.70 -7.04 10.95
CA ALA A 46 7.99 -5.72 11.49
C ALA A 46 8.15 -4.69 10.34
N PRO A 47 7.69 -3.44 10.50
CA PRO A 47 7.77 -2.43 9.44
C PRO A 47 9.20 -2.19 8.91
N GLU A 48 10.21 -2.36 9.76
CA GLU A 48 11.63 -2.19 9.43
C GLU A 48 12.17 -3.31 8.52
N GLN A 49 11.45 -4.42 8.38
CA GLN A 49 11.80 -5.52 7.48
C GLN A 49 11.28 -5.29 6.06
N VAL A 50 10.48 -4.25 5.82
CA VAL A 50 9.97 -3.94 4.48
C VAL A 50 11.05 -3.28 3.66
N GLU A 51 11.38 -3.88 2.52
CA GLU A 51 12.43 -3.39 1.63
C GLU A 51 11.91 -2.43 0.54
N TYR A 52 10.62 -2.55 0.18
CA TYR A 52 9.99 -1.73 -0.85
C TYR A 52 8.47 -1.69 -0.69
N VAL A 53 7.84 -0.56 -1.00
CA VAL A 53 6.37 -0.43 -1.03
C VAL A 53 5.88 -0.06 -2.42
N ILE A 54 5.00 -0.89 -3.01
CA ILE A 54 4.32 -0.58 -4.27
C ILE A 54 2.83 -0.46 -3.99
N MET A 55 2.24 0.71 -4.26
CA MET A 55 0.81 0.95 -4.01
C MET A 55 0.14 1.56 -5.24
N GLY A 56 -1.01 1.01 -5.61
CA GLY A 56 -1.84 1.57 -6.68
C GLY A 56 -2.69 2.74 -6.20
N GLN A 57 -2.63 3.88 -6.88
CA GLN A 57 -3.59 4.98 -6.70
C GLN A 57 -3.85 5.69 -8.03
N VAL A 58 -5.13 5.78 -8.42
CA VAL A 58 -5.53 6.35 -9.72
C VAL A 58 -5.61 7.87 -9.69
N LEU A 59 -6.36 8.42 -8.73
CA LEU A 59 -6.53 9.87 -8.62
C LEU A 59 -5.47 10.41 -7.65
N THR A 60 -4.45 11.08 -8.20
CA THR A 60 -3.32 11.62 -7.42
C THR A 60 -3.36 13.13 -7.27
N ALA A 61 -4.24 13.81 -8.00
CA ALA A 61 -4.43 15.26 -7.87
C ALA A 61 -4.83 15.60 -6.43
N GLY A 62 -4.04 16.46 -5.77
CA GLY A 62 -4.27 16.87 -4.39
C GLY A 62 -3.87 15.85 -3.32
N ALA A 63 -3.33 14.67 -3.69
CA ALA A 63 -2.94 13.63 -2.73
C ALA A 63 -1.51 13.79 -2.17
N GLY A 64 -0.85 14.91 -2.44
CA GLY A 64 0.55 15.14 -2.05
C GLY A 64 1.55 14.33 -2.89
N GLN A 65 2.80 14.31 -2.44
CA GLN A 65 3.89 13.62 -3.12
C GLN A 65 3.88 12.12 -2.80
N ILE A 66 3.95 11.28 -3.83
CA ILE A 66 4.08 9.81 -3.72
C ILE A 66 3.10 9.24 -2.67
N PRO A 67 1.79 9.14 -2.96
CA PRO A 67 0.79 8.60 -2.02
C PRO A 67 1.16 7.25 -1.37
N ALA A 68 1.89 6.38 -2.09
CA ALA A 68 2.44 5.14 -1.55
C ALA A 68 3.42 5.35 -0.39
N ARG A 69 4.28 6.37 -0.47
CA ARG A 69 5.22 6.75 0.60
C ARG A 69 4.45 7.22 1.83
N GLN A 70 3.46 8.10 1.64
CA GLN A 70 2.63 8.60 2.74
C GLN A 70 1.88 7.45 3.44
N ALA A 71 1.32 6.51 2.67
CA ALA A 71 0.68 5.31 3.21
C ALA A 71 1.65 4.41 3.98
N ALA A 72 2.86 4.17 3.44
CA ALA A 72 3.88 3.38 4.10
C ALA A 72 4.26 3.96 5.47
N VAL A 73 4.48 5.27 5.54
CA VAL A 73 4.83 5.97 6.79
C VAL A 73 3.68 5.95 7.79
N ALA A 74 2.44 6.13 7.33
CA ALA A 74 1.25 5.99 8.16
C ALA A 74 1.09 4.57 8.73
N ALA A 75 1.64 3.55 8.06
CA ALA A 75 1.71 2.17 8.53
C ALA A 75 2.91 1.86 9.43
N GLY A 76 3.77 2.84 9.74
CA GLY A 76 4.97 2.68 10.55
C GLY A 76 6.23 2.26 9.78
N ILE A 77 6.18 2.17 8.44
CA ILE A 77 7.35 1.81 7.63
C ILE A 77 8.32 3.02 7.58
N PRO A 78 9.64 2.80 7.80
CA PRO A 78 10.63 3.88 7.80
C PRO A 78 10.69 4.73 6.52
N MET A 79 11.08 6.00 6.67
CA MET A 79 11.16 7.00 5.61
C MET A 79 12.30 6.78 4.59
N ASP A 80 13.21 5.86 4.85
CA ASP A 80 14.28 5.46 3.93
C ASP A 80 13.86 4.31 3.00
N VAL A 81 12.84 3.52 3.36
CA VAL A 81 12.32 2.42 2.53
C VAL A 81 11.72 2.95 1.22
N PRO A 82 12.24 2.61 0.02
CA PRO A 82 11.71 3.15 -1.23
C PRO A 82 10.22 2.80 -1.44
N ALA A 83 9.48 3.73 -2.05
CA ALA A 83 8.06 3.55 -2.34
C ALA A 83 7.70 4.05 -3.74
N LEU A 84 6.82 3.32 -4.43
CA LEU A 84 6.34 3.60 -5.77
C LEU A 84 4.80 3.69 -5.77
N THR A 85 4.28 4.80 -6.29
CA THR A 85 2.85 4.91 -6.62
C THR A 85 2.64 4.57 -8.08
N ILE A 86 1.77 3.61 -8.37
CA ILE A 86 1.43 3.25 -9.75
C ILE A 86 -0.02 3.61 -10.09
N ASN A 87 -0.22 4.05 -11.32
CA ASN A 87 -1.54 4.33 -11.87
C ASN A 87 -1.72 3.60 -13.20
N LYS A 88 -2.49 2.52 -13.14
CA LYS A 88 -2.99 1.75 -14.29
C LYS A 88 -4.52 1.66 -14.25
N VAL A 89 -5.16 2.75 -13.85
CA VAL A 89 -6.62 2.83 -13.64
C VAL A 89 -7.10 1.65 -12.77
N CYS A 90 -8.08 0.88 -13.21
CA CYS A 90 -8.67 -0.24 -12.46
C CYS A 90 -7.65 -1.34 -12.12
N LEU A 91 -6.56 -1.45 -12.90
CA LEU A 91 -5.54 -2.48 -12.71
C LEU A 91 -4.42 -2.07 -11.76
N SER A 92 -4.44 -0.87 -11.18
CA SER A 92 -3.35 -0.36 -10.35
C SER A 92 -3.04 -1.28 -9.15
N GLY A 93 -4.06 -1.86 -8.50
CA GLY A 93 -3.85 -2.74 -7.35
C GLY A 93 -3.15 -4.06 -7.74
N ILE A 94 -3.67 -4.75 -8.76
CA ILE A 94 -3.08 -6.04 -9.20
C ILE A 94 -1.73 -5.85 -9.89
N ASN A 95 -1.53 -4.74 -10.58
CA ASN A 95 -0.23 -4.43 -11.20
C ASN A 95 0.83 -4.14 -10.15
N ALA A 96 0.47 -3.65 -8.96
CA ALA A 96 1.42 -3.44 -7.86
C ALA A 96 1.94 -4.79 -7.33
N ILE A 97 1.05 -5.78 -7.20
CA ILE A 97 1.41 -7.14 -6.81
C ILE A 97 2.32 -7.77 -7.88
N ALA A 98 1.96 -7.64 -9.16
CA ALA A 98 2.75 -8.19 -10.26
C ALA A 98 4.13 -7.52 -10.46
N MET A 99 4.33 -6.30 -9.94
CA MET A 99 5.65 -5.63 -9.96
C MET A 99 6.50 -5.95 -8.73
N ALA A 100 5.91 -6.53 -7.69
CA ALA A 100 6.60 -6.93 -6.46
C ALA A 100 7.11 -8.37 -6.51
N ASP A 101 6.63 -9.17 -7.48
CA ASP A 101 7.17 -10.47 -7.86
C ASP A 101 8.46 -10.32 -8.68
#